data_AF-A0A848C7N5-F1
#
_entry.id   AF-A0A848C7N5-F1
#
_cell.length_a   1.000
_cell.length_b   1.000
_cell.length_c   1.000
_cell.angle_alpha   90.00
_cell.angle_beta   90.00
_cell.angle_gamma   90.00
#
_symmetry.space_group_name_H-M   'P 1'
#
loop_
_entity.id
_entity.type
_entity.pdbx_description
1 polymer ?
#
loop_
_entity_poly.entity_id
_entity_poly.type
_entity_poly.pdbx_seq_one_letter_code
_entity_poly.pdbx_strand_id
1 'polypeptide(L)'
;MKNTGCSLLLALLLCGCAASPAVVPFHYDNGPDYVREGLYRIVDDRGRMGYADESGRVVIAPRFAFALPFEGGKAKVTDTGQRKEVPGSGGEHWYWESDAWYFIDTTGRKTDDPQARDATPRP
;
A
#
# COMPACT_ATOMS: atom_id res chain seq x y z
N MET A 1 -38.71 -33.09 38.25
CA MET A 1 -37.66 -34.04 38.68
C MET A 1 -36.66 -34.22 37.54
N LYS A 2 -35.36 -34.13 37.85
CA LYS A 2 -34.16 -34.50 37.04
C LYS A 2 -33.68 -33.42 36.04
N ASN A 3 -32.80 -32.50 36.45
CA ASN A 3 -31.31 -32.59 36.50
C ASN A 3 -30.68 -32.27 35.14
N THR A 4 -30.07 -31.08 34.97
CA THR A 4 -28.63 -30.80 35.14
C THR A 4 -27.96 -30.71 33.77
N GLY A 5 -27.44 -29.54 33.41
CA GLY A 5 -26.70 -29.34 32.17
C GLY A 5 -26.27 -27.91 31.93
N CYS A 6 -25.64 -27.28 32.92
CA CYS A 6 -24.95 -26.01 32.75
C CYS A 6 -23.62 -26.28 32.02
N SER A 7 -23.64 -26.26 30.69
CA SER A 7 -22.42 -26.19 29.90
C SER A 7 -22.12 -24.72 29.62
N LEU A 8 -21.33 -24.11 30.50
CA LEU A 8 -20.59 -22.90 30.19
C LEU A 8 -19.60 -23.24 29.07
N LEU A 9 -20.00 -23.05 27.80
CA LEU A 9 -19.02 -22.84 26.74
C LEU A 9 -18.44 -21.45 26.96
N LEU A 10 -17.31 -21.41 27.67
CA LEU A 10 -16.43 -20.26 27.69
C LEU A 10 -15.80 -20.15 26.30
N ALA A 11 -16.49 -19.50 25.37
CA ALA A 11 -15.90 -19.07 24.13
C ALA A 11 -14.88 -17.99 24.48
N LEU A 12 -13.62 -18.41 24.63
CA LEU A 12 -12.47 -17.52 24.66
C LEU A 12 -12.47 -16.76 23.34
N LEU A 13 -13.07 -15.57 23.33
CA LEU A 13 -12.75 -14.53 22.37
C LEU A 13 -11.26 -14.24 22.58
N LEU A 14 -10.43 -14.94 21.80
CA LEU A 14 -9.10 -14.45 21.47
C LEU A 14 -9.33 -13.15 20.70
N CYS A 15 -9.49 -12.06 21.44
CA CYS A 15 -9.29 -10.73 20.92
C CYS A 15 -7.79 -10.65 20.60
N GLY A 16 -7.42 -11.23 19.46
CA GLY A 16 -6.16 -10.95 18.83
C GLY A 16 -6.24 -9.48 18.42
N CYS A 17 -5.80 -8.59 19.31
CA CYS A 17 -5.36 -7.28 18.91
C CYS A 17 -4.16 -7.52 17.99
N ALA A 18 -4.43 -7.82 16.72
CA ALA A 18 -3.44 -7.64 15.68
C ALA A 18 -3.18 -6.14 15.68
N ALA A 19 -2.12 -5.73 16.38
CA ALA A 19 -1.60 -4.38 16.25
C ALA A 19 -1.37 -4.19 14.75
N SER A 20 -2.08 -3.25 14.14
CA SER A 20 -1.83 -2.88 12.75
C SER A 20 -0.33 -2.62 12.60
N PRO A 21 0.33 -3.17 11.57
CA PRO A 21 1.75 -2.93 11.38
C PRO A 21 2.02 -1.43 11.38
N ALA A 22 3.12 -1.03 12.02
CA ALA A 22 3.52 0.37 12.05
C ALA A 22 3.76 0.82 10.61
N VAL A 23 3.14 1.92 10.23
CA VAL A 23 3.29 2.55 8.91
C VAL A 23 3.77 3.98 9.08
N VAL A 24 4.61 4.42 8.15
CA VAL A 24 5.10 5.80 8.09
C VAL A 24 4.77 6.40 6.72
N PRO A 25 4.63 7.73 6.60
CA PRO A 25 4.57 8.38 5.30
C PRO A 25 5.76 7.96 4.44
N PHE A 26 5.52 7.68 3.16
CA PHE A 26 6.60 7.50 2.20
C PHE A 26 7.38 8.81 2.10
N HIS A 27 8.70 8.76 2.16
CA HIS A 27 9.52 9.96 1.98
C HIS A 27 9.77 10.19 0.49
N TYR A 28 9.49 11.40 0.03
CA TYR A 28 9.72 11.84 -1.35
C TYR A 28 10.39 13.20 -1.35
N ASP A 29 11.45 13.34 -2.16
CA ASP A 29 12.34 14.51 -2.16
C ASP A 29 12.91 14.79 -0.75
N ASN A 30 12.52 15.90 -0.11
CA ASN A 30 13.05 16.35 1.17
C ASN A 30 12.07 16.18 2.35
N GLY A 31 10.99 15.41 2.17
CA GLY A 31 9.95 15.29 3.20
C GLY A 31 8.97 14.15 2.98
N PRO A 32 7.85 14.13 3.72
CA PRO A 32 6.77 13.19 3.49
C PRO A 32 6.10 13.43 2.13
N ASP A 33 5.58 12.36 1.54
CA ASP A 33 4.87 12.38 0.26
C ASP A 33 3.69 13.36 0.27
N TYR A 34 3.42 13.96 -0.90
CA TYR A 34 2.31 14.89 -1.04
C TYR A 34 0.98 14.15 -1.08
N VAL A 35 -0.03 14.74 -0.45
CA VAL A 35 -1.41 14.27 -0.58
C VAL A 35 -1.89 14.52 -2.01
N ARG A 36 -2.42 13.48 -2.64
CA ARG A 36 -3.00 13.51 -3.98
C ARG A 36 -4.37 12.84 -3.94
N GLU A 37 -5.40 13.59 -4.34
CA GLU A 37 -6.80 13.13 -4.30
C GLU A 37 -7.24 12.63 -2.91
N GLY A 38 -6.76 13.30 -1.86
CA GLY A 38 -7.07 12.98 -0.46
C GLY A 38 -6.30 11.80 0.13
N LEU A 39 -5.35 11.21 -0.62
CA LEU A 39 -4.54 10.08 -0.18
C LEU A 39 -3.03 10.37 -0.33
N TYR A 40 -2.20 9.86 0.57
CA TYR A 40 -0.74 9.85 0.43
C TYR A 40 -0.18 8.44 0.61
N ARG A 41 1.00 8.19 0.06
CA ARG A 41 1.63 6.86 0.15
C ARG A 41 2.25 6.65 1.52
N ILE A 42 2.09 5.44 2.05
CA ILE A 42 2.68 4.98 3.30
C ILE A 42 3.52 3.73 3.07
N VAL A 43 4.45 3.46 3.97
CA VAL A 43 5.32 2.28 3.94
C VAL A 43 5.31 1.57 5.29
N ASP A 44 5.25 0.24 5.26
CA ASP A 44 5.41 -0.61 6.44
C ASP A 44 6.89 -0.96 6.73
N ASP A 45 7.11 -1.66 7.84
CA ASP A 45 8.44 -2.14 8.26
C ASP A 45 9.12 -3.12 7.28
N ARG A 46 8.37 -3.66 6.32
CA ARG A 46 8.85 -4.56 5.25
C ARG A 46 9.12 -3.82 3.95
N GLY A 47 8.93 -2.50 3.91
CA GLY A 47 9.10 -1.69 2.70
C GLY A 47 7.93 -1.79 1.72
N ARG A 48 6.79 -2.35 2.11
CA ARG A 48 5.60 -2.45 1.26
C ARG A 48 4.85 -1.13 1.28
N MET A 49 4.34 -0.73 0.13
CA MET A 49 3.60 0.52 -0.02
C MET A 49 2.09 0.30 0.14
N GLY A 50 1.43 1.29 0.74
CA GLY A 50 -0.02 1.42 0.86
C GLY A 50 -0.43 2.89 0.76
N TYR A 51 -1.66 3.19 1.18
CA TYR A 51 -2.18 4.57 1.17
C TYR A 51 -2.95 4.89 2.46
N ALA A 52 -2.77 6.11 2.95
CA ALA A 52 -3.53 6.69 4.05
C ALA A 52 -4.21 7.99 3.61
N ASP A 53 -5.31 8.33 4.29
CA ASP A 53 -5.96 9.62 4.14
C ASP A 53 -5.22 10.71 4.96
N GLU A 54 -5.61 11.97 4.77
CA GLU A 54 -5.00 13.14 5.42
C GLU A 54 -5.02 13.08 6.96
N SER A 55 -5.92 12.29 7.57
CA SER A 55 -5.96 12.08 9.02
C SER A 55 -4.95 11.03 9.51
N GLY A 56 -4.24 10.38 8.60
CA GLY A 56 -3.32 9.28 8.88
C GLY A 56 -4.00 7.92 8.98
N ARG A 57 -5.30 7.83 8.66
CA ARG A 57 -6.00 6.54 8.65
C ARG A 57 -5.63 5.77 7.38
N VAL A 58 -5.20 4.53 7.55
CA VAL A 58 -4.89 3.62 6.45
C VAL A 58 -6.17 3.32 5.67
N VAL A 59 -6.18 3.65 4.38
CA VAL A 59 -7.29 3.37 3.44
C VAL A 59 -6.98 2.11 2.64
N ILE A 60 -5.72 1.95 2.22
CA ILE A 60 -5.25 0.76 1.52
C ILE A 60 -4.03 0.24 2.28
N ALA A 61 -4.15 -0.94 2.87
CA ALA A 61 -3.07 -1.54 3.65
C ALA A 61 -1.81 -1.75 2.80
N PRO A 62 -0.61 -1.58 3.37
CA PRO A 62 0.65 -1.88 2.71
C PRO A 62 0.67 -3.28 2.09
N ARG A 63 0.72 -3.33 0.75
CA ARG A 63 0.73 -4.59 0.00
C ARG A 63 1.34 -4.48 -1.39
N PHE A 64 1.86 -3.33 -1.77
CA PHE A 64 2.50 -3.17 -3.07
C PHE A 64 4.01 -3.17 -2.89
N ALA A 65 4.74 -3.74 -3.84
CA ALA A 65 6.18 -3.55 -3.90
C ALA A 65 6.51 -2.11 -4.26
N PHE A 66 5.68 -1.49 -5.12
CA PHE A 66 5.77 -0.07 -5.42
C PHE A 66 4.43 0.53 -5.81
N ALA A 67 4.27 1.82 -5.53
CA ALA A 67 3.06 2.58 -5.73
C ALA A 67 3.35 4.03 -6.15
N LEU A 68 2.66 4.50 -7.18
CA LEU A 68 2.62 5.92 -7.58
C LEU A 68 1.46 6.65 -6.88
N PRO A 69 1.50 8.00 -6.80
CA PRO A 69 0.37 8.76 -6.29
C PRO A 69 -0.91 8.56 -7.13
N PHE A 70 -2.07 8.86 -6.55
CA PHE A 70 -3.34 8.90 -7.27
C PHE A 70 -3.40 10.07 -8.25
N GLU A 71 -3.90 9.79 -9.45
CA GLU A 71 -4.18 10.79 -10.49
C GLU A 71 -5.31 10.29 -11.40
N GLY A 72 -6.35 11.10 -11.55
CA GLY A 72 -7.54 10.73 -12.32
C GLY A 72 -8.33 9.59 -11.67
N GLY A 73 -8.38 9.53 -10.34
CA GLY A 73 -9.11 8.50 -9.59
C GLY A 73 -8.46 7.11 -9.59
N LYS A 74 -7.23 7.00 -10.11
CA LYS A 74 -6.47 5.74 -10.16
C LYS A 74 -5.03 5.93 -9.74
N ALA A 75 -4.42 4.88 -9.20
CA ALA A 75 -3.00 4.83 -8.92
C ALA A 75 -2.36 3.62 -9.60
N LYS A 76 -1.14 3.80 -10.09
CA LYS A 76 -0.37 2.73 -10.72
C LYS A 76 0.50 2.03 -9.68
N VAL A 77 0.41 0.70 -9.61
CA VAL A 77 1.07 -0.12 -8.59
C VAL A 77 1.64 -1.41 -9.18
N THR A 78 2.54 -2.04 -8.45
CA THR A 78 3.12 -3.35 -8.79
C THR A 78 3.36 -4.16 -7.51
N ASP A 79 3.19 -5.48 -7.61
CA ASP A 79 3.48 -6.41 -6.51
C ASP A 79 4.92 -6.95 -6.57
N THR A 80 5.63 -6.68 -7.66
CA THR A 80 7.00 -7.15 -7.96
C THR A 80 7.89 -6.03 -8.46
N GLY A 81 9.16 -6.35 -8.71
CA GLY A 81 10.13 -5.46 -9.33
C GLY A 81 11.27 -5.07 -8.40
N GLN A 82 12.06 -4.10 -8.83
CA GLN A 82 13.22 -3.62 -8.08
C GLN A 82 13.52 -2.16 -8.38
N ARG A 83 14.12 -1.48 -7.41
CA ARG A 83 14.71 -0.15 -7.60
C ARG A 83 15.89 -0.23 -8.57
N LYS A 84 15.92 0.66 -9.56
CA LYS A 84 17.00 0.85 -10.53
C LYS A 84 17.51 2.28 -10.46
N GLU A 85 18.82 2.45 -10.45
CA GLU A 85 19.44 3.77 -10.61
C GLU A 85 19.19 4.30 -12.03
N VAL A 86 18.99 5.62 -12.14
CA VAL A 86 19.01 6.30 -13.44
C VAL A 86 20.47 6.39 -13.92
N PRO A 87 20.82 5.85 -15.10
CA PRO A 87 22.19 5.91 -15.60
C PRO A 87 22.74 7.32 -15.63
N GLY A 88 23.92 7.52 -15.05
CA GLY A 88 24.59 8.81 -14.97
C GLY A 88 24.13 9.72 -13.82
N SER A 89 23.21 9.28 -12.96
CA SER A 89 22.77 10.06 -11.79
C SER A 89 23.70 9.98 -10.59
N GLY A 90 24.62 9.01 -10.53
CA GLY A 90 25.48 8.82 -9.35
C GLY A 90 24.71 8.37 -8.11
N GLY A 91 23.60 7.66 -8.29
CA GLY A 91 22.73 7.16 -7.22
C GLY A 91 21.66 8.13 -6.72
N GLU A 92 21.64 9.37 -7.21
CA GLU A 92 20.68 10.40 -6.78
C GLU A 92 19.26 10.11 -7.29
N HIS A 93 19.15 9.60 -8.52
CA HIS A 93 17.87 9.30 -9.14
C HIS A 93 17.67 7.81 -9.33
N TRP A 94 16.43 7.36 -9.17
CA TRP A 94 16.06 5.97 -9.37
C TRP A 94 14.61 5.84 -9.84
N TYR A 95 14.30 4.72 -10.47
CA TYR A 95 12.96 4.32 -10.84
C TYR A 95 12.69 2.89 -10.36
N TRP A 96 11.41 2.49 -10.33
CA TRP A 96 11.04 1.11 -10.05
C TRP A 96 10.83 0.36 -11.36
N GLU A 97 11.58 -0.70 -11.59
CA GLU A 97 11.47 -1.56 -12.76
C GLU A 97 10.58 -2.76 -12.44
N SER A 98 9.51 -2.95 -13.21
CA SER A 98 8.62 -4.11 -13.13
C SER A 98 7.86 -4.28 -14.45
N ASP A 99 7.58 -5.52 -14.84
CA ASP A 99 6.74 -5.86 -16.00
C ASP A 99 5.26 -6.09 -15.63
N ALA A 100 4.94 -6.06 -14.34
CA ALA A 100 3.66 -6.48 -13.77
C ALA A 100 2.84 -5.32 -13.20
N TRP A 101 2.90 -4.15 -13.83
CA TRP A 101 2.13 -3.00 -13.39
C TRP A 101 0.64 -3.13 -13.67
N TYR A 102 -0.18 -2.58 -12.76
CA TYR A 102 -1.62 -2.43 -12.90
C TYR A 102 -2.13 -1.15 -12.24
N PHE A 103 -3.36 -0.75 -12.57
CA PHE A 103 -4.04 0.36 -11.90
C PHE A 103 -4.96 -0.16 -10.79
N ILE A 104 -5.09 0.63 -9.72
CA ILE A 104 -6.11 0.48 -8.69
C ILE A 104 -6.97 1.74 -8.59
N ASP A 105 -8.22 1.60 -8.17
CA ASP A 105 -9.06 2.71 -7.72
C ASP A 105 -8.68 3.17 -6.29
N THR A 106 -9.31 4.24 -5.80
CA THR A 106 -9.07 4.79 -4.46
C THR A 106 -9.46 3.87 -3.31
N THR A 107 -10.16 2.77 -3.59
CA THR A 107 -10.48 1.71 -2.61
C THR A 107 -9.46 0.55 -2.65
N GLY A 108 -8.50 0.61 -3.57
CA GLY A 108 -7.45 -0.40 -3.73
C GLY A 108 -7.85 -1.58 -4.62
N ARG A 109 -9.00 -1.52 -5.30
CA ARG A 109 -9.42 -2.55 -6.26
C ARG A 109 -8.72 -2.34 -7.59
N LYS A 110 -8.23 -3.41 -8.19
CA LYS A 110 -7.65 -3.38 -9.53
C LYS A 110 -8.70 -2.91 -10.54
N THR A 111 -8.31 -2.03 -11.45
CA THR A 111 -9.16 -1.56 -12.54
C THR A 111 -8.91 -2.39 -13.81
N ASP A 112 -9.86 -2.34 -14.75
CA ASP A 112 -9.75 -3.01 -16.05
C ASP A 112 -9.00 -2.19 -17.11
N ASP A 113 -8.30 -1.11 -16.69
CA ASP A 113 -7.55 -0.25 -17.61
C ASP A 113 -6.29 -0.98 -18.13
N PRO A 114 -6.21 -1.28 -19.44
CA PRO A 114 -5.11 -2.05 -20.01
C PRO A 114 -3.80 -1.25 -20.12
N GLN A 115 -3.84 0.09 -19.99
CA GLN A 115 -2.69 0.96 -20.26
C GLN A 115 -1.64 0.96 -19.14
N ALA A 116 -1.87 0.22 -18.06
CA ALA A 116 -0.93 0.18 -16.95
C ALA A 116 0.46 -0.32 -17.36
N ARG A 117 0.57 -1.25 -18.31
CA ARG A 117 1.86 -1.89 -18.65
C ARG A 117 2.85 -0.93 -19.31
N ASP A 118 2.37 0.01 -20.12
CA ASP A 118 3.23 0.89 -20.92
C ASP A 118 3.70 2.13 -20.15
N ALA A 119 3.09 2.42 -19.01
CA ALA A 119 3.39 3.62 -18.22
C ALA A 119 4.58 3.42 -17.26
N THR A 120 5.58 2.57 -17.58
CA THR A 120 6.73 2.31 -16.68
C THR A 120 7.24 3.62 -16.12
N PRO A 121 7.45 3.75 -14.80
CA PRO A 121 7.95 5.00 -14.23
C PRO A 121 9.21 5.39 -14.99
N ARG A 122 9.11 6.45 -15.79
CA ARG A 122 10.25 6.95 -16.55
C ARG A 122 11.18 7.62 -15.54
N PRO A 123 12.49 7.41 -15.67
CA PRO A 123 13.47 8.13 -14.88
C PRO A 123 13.35 9.65 -15.07
#